data_AF-A0A7W9X9T9-F1
#
_entry.id   AF-A0A7W9X9T9-F1
#
_cell.length_a   1.000
_cell.length_b   1.000
_cell.length_c   1.000
_cell.angle_alpha   90.00
_cell.angle_beta   90.00
_cell.angle_gamma   90.00
#
_symmetry.space_group_name_H-M   'P 1'
#
loop_
_entity.id
_entity.type
_entity.pdbx_description
1 polymer ?
#
loop_
_entity_poly.entity_id
_entity_poly.type
_entity_poly.pdbx_seq_one_letter_code
_entity_poly.pdbx_strand_id
1 'polypeptide(L)'
;MKYPITLFLPILLLITFTSNGQVKPYKINKDNITSGQYEEVKLSYDSISKTLTGIIESQEGMFSCSVFFTGKMVKDTLDKYILKAYPYGLTDNAGYPGTLIFKHGRNGHNGEIEIQLSESGACQNFMDLARGIPFSLEKKVTYKKFSMIRSKKAIAYTDSLITNKKGYFVQGDFVSVITENKNCCYVQYLEKPSFKAWIKKSDLIL
;
A
#
# COMPACT_ATOMS: atom_id res chain seq x y z
N MET A 1 -8.60 52.23 67.70
CA MET A 1 -9.09 50.96 67.10
C MET A 1 -8.34 50.73 65.80
N LYS A 2 -7.77 49.53 65.62
CA LYS A 2 -6.86 49.18 64.52
C LYS A 2 -7.67 48.82 63.26
N TYR A 3 -7.35 49.43 62.12
CA TYR A 3 -7.84 49.02 60.81
C TYR A 3 -6.91 47.95 60.20
N PRO A 4 -7.41 46.90 59.55
CA PRO A 4 -6.57 45.96 58.83
C PRO A 4 -6.16 46.55 57.47
N ILE A 5 -4.86 46.52 57.18
CA ILE A 5 -4.30 46.84 55.87
C ILE A 5 -4.43 45.60 55.00
N THR A 6 -5.25 45.69 53.96
CA THR A 6 -5.42 44.65 52.95
C THR A 6 -4.20 44.63 52.03
N LEU A 7 -3.39 43.57 52.10
CA LEU A 7 -2.30 43.31 51.15
C LEU A 7 -2.87 42.55 49.95
N PHE A 8 -3.14 43.25 48.84
CA PHE A 8 -3.44 42.61 47.56
C PHE A 8 -2.11 42.31 46.84
N LEU A 9 -1.75 41.04 46.76
CA LEU A 9 -0.66 40.55 45.91
C LEU A 9 -1.20 40.41 44.47
N PRO A 10 -0.66 41.11 43.46
CA PRO A 10 -0.98 40.80 42.08
C PRO A 10 -0.24 39.52 41.68
N ILE A 11 -1.00 38.44 41.46
CA ILE A 11 -0.50 37.23 40.83
C ILE A 11 -0.23 37.57 39.36
N LEU A 12 1.03 37.82 39.02
CA LEU A 12 1.49 38.00 37.65
C LEU A 12 1.44 36.62 36.96
N LEU A 13 0.34 36.35 36.26
CA LEU A 13 0.18 35.15 35.44
C LEU A 13 1.13 35.28 34.22
N LEU A 14 2.33 34.70 34.29
CA LEU A 14 3.18 34.52 33.12
C LEU A 14 2.53 33.47 32.20
N ILE A 15 1.73 33.94 31.25
CA ILE A 15 1.32 33.14 30.10
C ILE A 15 2.53 33.05 29.17
N THR A 16 3.29 31.96 29.29
CA THR A 16 4.28 31.61 28.28
C THR A 16 3.52 31.12 27.04
N PHE A 17 3.36 32.01 26.06
CA PHE A 17 2.99 31.60 24.71
C PHE A 17 4.15 30.76 24.16
N THR A 18 4.01 29.44 24.20
CA THR A 18 4.86 28.55 23.42
C THR A 18 4.63 28.91 21.96
N SER A 19 5.72 29.30 21.28
CA SER A 19 5.74 29.62 19.86
C SER A 19 4.95 28.57 19.09
N ASN A 20 4.04 29.02 18.22
CA ASN A 20 3.36 28.21 17.21
C ASN A 20 4.34 27.15 16.66
N GLY A 21 4.23 25.93 17.19
CA GLY A 21 4.95 24.79 16.68
C GLY A 21 4.39 24.54 15.29
N GLN A 22 5.03 25.11 14.27
CA GLN A 22 4.77 24.71 12.90
C GLN A 22 5.11 23.22 12.84
N VAL A 23 4.07 22.39 12.95
CA VAL A 23 4.16 20.96 12.71
C VAL A 23 4.64 20.83 11.27
N LYS A 24 5.91 20.49 11.10
CA LYS A 24 6.44 20.20 9.77
C LYS A 24 5.58 19.09 9.17
N PRO A 25 5.05 19.25 7.96
CA PRO A 25 4.23 18.23 7.33
C PRO A 25 5.06 16.94 7.26
N TYR A 26 4.50 15.85 7.79
CA TYR A 26 5.15 14.55 7.75
C TYR A 26 5.21 14.07 6.30
N LYS A 27 6.43 13.79 5.83
CA LYS A 27 6.65 13.30 4.47
C LYS A 27 6.51 11.78 4.46
N ILE A 28 5.42 11.25 3.90
CA ILE A 28 5.37 9.82 3.56
C ILE A 28 6.35 9.57 2.41
N ASN A 29 7.25 8.61 2.58
CA ASN A 29 8.26 8.20 1.61
C ASN A 29 8.56 6.70 1.78
N LYS A 30 9.46 6.14 0.95
CA LYS A 30 9.88 4.73 1.02
C LYS A 30 10.40 4.26 2.39
N ASP A 31 10.96 5.17 3.18
CA ASP A 31 11.60 4.84 4.46
C ASP A 31 10.54 4.72 5.57
N ASN A 32 9.36 5.31 5.33
CA ASN A 32 8.22 5.33 6.26
C ASN A 32 7.08 4.37 5.84
N ILE A 33 7.09 3.88 4.60
CA ILE A 33 6.13 2.88 4.12
C ILE A 33 6.52 1.52 4.71
N THR A 34 5.70 1.02 5.62
CA THR A 34 5.78 -0.37 6.06
C THR A 34 4.93 -1.24 5.13
N SER A 35 5.26 -2.52 5.00
CA SER A 35 4.44 -3.41 4.20
C SER A 35 3.16 -3.76 4.96
N GLY A 36 2.00 -3.44 4.39
CA GLY A 36 0.72 -3.78 5.00
C GLY A 36 -0.50 -3.30 4.24
N GLN A 37 -1.66 -3.51 4.87
CA GLN A 37 -2.95 -2.98 4.42
C GLN A 37 -3.28 -1.70 5.19
N TYR A 38 -3.79 -0.70 4.48
CA TYR A 38 -4.16 0.64 4.91
C TYR A 38 -5.50 0.99 4.26
N GLU A 39 -6.60 0.57 4.88
CA GLU A 39 -7.96 0.73 4.33
C GLU A 39 -8.08 0.02 2.96
N GLU A 40 -8.36 0.77 1.89
CA GLU A 40 -8.48 0.29 0.51
C GLU A 40 -7.12 0.00 -0.15
N VAL A 41 -6.02 0.47 0.46
CA VAL A 41 -4.69 0.41 -0.11
C VAL A 41 -3.84 -0.65 0.60
N LYS A 42 -3.34 -1.63 -0.14
CA LYS A 42 -2.30 -2.55 0.32
C LYS A 42 -0.98 -2.15 -0.32
N LEU A 43 0.08 -1.92 0.46
CA LEU A 43 1.40 -1.52 -0.04
C LEU A 43 2.50 -2.38 0.55
N SER A 44 3.56 -2.59 -0.23
CA SER A 44 4.81 -3.15 0.25
C SER A 44 5.98 -2.56 -0.51
N TYR A 45 7.06 -2.24 0.20
CA TYR A 45 8.29 -1.75 -0.41
C TYR A 45 9.45 -2.71 -0.11
N ASP A 46 10.09 -3.21 -1.17
CA ASP A 46 11.31 -4.00 -1.07
C ASP A 46 12.52 -3.10 -1.26
N SER A 47 13.28 -2.89 -0.18
CA SER A 47 14.46 -2.02 -0.15
C SER A 47 15.64 -2.56 -0.98
N ILE A 48 15.71 -3.88 -1.19
CA ILE A 48 16.78 -4.53 -1.95
C ILE A 48 16.55 -4.29 -3.45
N SER A 49 15.34 -4.63 -3.94
CA SER A 49 15.00 -4.44 -5.35
C SER A 49 14.55 -3.01 -5.70
N LYS A 50 14.33 -2.16 -4.69
CA LYS A 50 13.75 -0.81 -4.80
C LYS A 50 12.39 -0.83 -5.51
N THR A 51 11.59 -1.86 -5.23
CA THR A 51 10.29 -2.10 -5.86
C THR A 51 9.18 -1.85 -4.87
N LEU A 52 8.24 -0.98 -5.24
CA LEU A 52 6.95 -0.81 -4.58
C LEU A 52 5.96 -1.77 -5.24
N THR A 53 5.25 -2.58 -4.48
CA THR A 53 4.07 -3.28 -4.99
C THR A 53 2.87 -2.94 -4.14
N GLY A 54 1.70 -2.95 -4.75
CA GLY A 54 0.47 -2.67 -4.03
C GLY A 54 -0.77 -3.16 -4.75
N ILE A 55 -1.86 -3.13 -4.00
CA ILE A 55 -3.18 -3.47 -4.48
C ILE A 55 -4.11 -2.38 -3.96
N ILE A 56 -4.94 -1.84 -4.84
CA ILE A 56 -6.03 -0.95 -4.46
C ILE A 56 -7.32 -1.68 -4.75
N GLU A 57 -8.21 -1.74 -3.77
CA GLU A 57 -9.53 -2.37 -3.87
C GLU A 57 -10.59 -1.38 -3.44
N SER A 58 -11.60 -1.19 -4.29
CA SER A 58 -12.79 -0.39 -3.94
C SER A 58 -14.05 -1.16 -4.32
N GLN A 59 -15.07 -1.05 -3.49
CA GLN A 59 -16.37 -1.69 -3.68
C GLN A 59 -17.48 -0.68 -3.40
N GLU A 60 -18.32 -0.41 -4.39
CA GLU A 60 -19.49 0.45 -4.29
C GLU A 60 -20.73 -0.30 -4.78
N GLY A 61 -21.56 -0.75 -3.83
CA GLY A 61 -22.74 -1.57 -4.12
C GLY A 61 -22.39 -2.91 -4.78
N MET A 62 -22.87 -3.13 -6.00
CA MET A 62 -22.58 -4.33 -6.79
C MET A 62 -21.31 -4.23 -7.62
N PHE A 63 -20.68 -3.05 -7.69
CA PHE A 63 -19.47 -2.83 -8.46
C PHE A 63 -18.24 -2.99 -7.57
N SER A 64 -17.26 -3.76 -8.02
CA SER A 64 -15.95 -3.85 -7.40
C SER A 64 -14.85 -3.64 -8.44
N CYS A 65 -13.82 -2.92 -8.03
CA CYS A 65 -12.61 -2.73 -8.81
C CYS A 65 -11.41 -3.08 -7.94
N SER A 66 -10.46 -3.77 -8.54
CA SER A 66 -9.19 -4.08 -7.88
C SER A 66 -8.05 -3.92 -8.86
N VAL A 67 -6.97 -3.27 -8.43
CA VAL A 67 -5.81 -2.97 -9.27
C VAL A 67 -4.55 -3.36 -8.52
N PHE A 68 -3.81 -4.34 -9.05
CA PHE A 68 -2.45 -4.60 -8.61
C PHE A 68 -1.49 -3.66 -9.34
N PHE A 69 -0.42 -3.21 -8.69
CA PHE A 69 0.62 -2.44 -9.36
C PHE A 69 2.02 -2.79 -8.86
N THR A 70 3.00 -2.59 -9.75
CA THR A 70 4.43 -2.62 -9.44
C THR A 70 5.04 -1.28 -9.83
N GLY A 71 5.79 -0.65 -8.94
CA GLY A 71 6.42 0.64 -9.13
C GLY A 71 7.93 0.60 -8.86
N LYS A 72 8.68 1.36 -9.65
CA LYS A 72 10.09 1.67 -9.40
C LYS A 72 10.24 3.16 -9.13
N MET A 73 11.03 3.50 -8.12
CA MET A 73 11.30 4.88 -7.76
C MET A 73 11.98 5.63 -8.91
N VAL A 74 11.51 6.83 -9.21
CA VAL A 74 12.19 7.75 -10.13
C VAL A 74 13.45 8.27 -9.44
N LYS A 75 14.61 8.20 -10.11
CA LYS A 75 15.87 8.76 -9.59
C LYS A 75 15.64 10.23 -9.19
N ASP A 76 16.22 10.63 -8.07
CA ASP A 76 16.22 12.01 -7.57
C ASP A 76 14.86 12.55 -7.11
N THR A 77 13.86 11.67 -6.89
CA THR A 77 12.60 12.00 -6.22
C THR A 77 12.29 11.00 -5.10
N LEU A 78 11.67 11.45 -4.00
CA LEU A 78 11.37 10.61 -2.83
C LEU A 78 9.92 10.09 -2.79
N ASP A 79 9.06 10.67 -3.62
CA ASP A 79 7.60 10.54 -3.59
C ASP A 79 7.00 10.06 -4.91
N LYS A 80 7.79 9.96 -5.99
CA LYS A 80 7.31 9.54 -7.32
C LYS A 80 7.86 8.20 -7.77
N TYR A 81 6.97 7.37 -8.32
CA TYR A 81 7.27 6.04 -8.85
C TYR A 81 6.74 5.94 -10.27
N ILE A 82 7.52 5.32 -11.16
CA ILE A 82 7.01 4.81 -12.44
C ILE A 82 6.42 3.44 -12.17
N LEU A 83 5.14 3.25 -12.51
CA LEU A 83 4.46 1.99 -12.28
C LEU A 83 3.96 1.32 -13.56
N LYS A 84 3.65 0.03 -13.39
CA LYS A 84 2.73 -0.73 -14.22
C LYS A 84 1.57 -1.17 -13.34
N ALA A 85 0.35 -0.92 -13.80
CA ALA A 85 -0.89 -1.32 -13.16
C ALA A 85 -1.56 -2.46 -13.92
N TYR A 86 -2.18 -3.36 -13.17
CA TYR A 86 -2.85 -4.55 -13.66
C TYR A 86 -4.25 -4.59 -13.03
N PRO A 87 -5.23 -3.88 -13.62
CA PRO A 87 -6.63 -4.04 -13.27
C PRO A 87 -7.06 -5.51 -13.31
N TYR A 88 -7.85 -5.91 -12.32
CA TYR A 88 -8.45 -7.23 -12.27
C TYR A 88 -9.32 -7.48 -13.52
N GLY A 89 -9.27 -8.71 -14.03
CA GLY A 89 -9.99 -9.10 -15.25
C GLY A 89 -9.25 -8.83 -16.56
N LEU A 90 -8.07 -8.20 -16.54
CA LEU A 90 -7.21 -8.15 -17.73
C LEU A 90 -6.68 -9.54 -18.07
N THR A 91 -6.86 -9.92 -19.34
CA THR A 91 -6.39 -11.21 -19.85
C THR A 91 -4.97 -11.13 -20.42
N ASP A 92 -4.47 -9.91 -20.68
CA ASP A 92 -3.11 -9.65 -21.10
C ASP A 92 -2.23 -9.20 -19.92
N ASN A 93 -1.04 -9.79 -19.83
CA ASN A 93 -0.06 -9.48 -18.78
C ASN A 93 0.74 -8.19 -19.08
N ALA A 94 0.25 -7.34 -19.99
CA ALA A 94 1.00 -6.17 -20.46
C ALA A 94 1.10 -5.09 -19.37
N GLY A 95 -0.01 -4.88 -18.65
CA GLY A 95 -0.19 -3.83 -17.66
C GLY A 95 -0.17 -2.44 -18.27
N TYR A 96 -0.86 -1.49 -17.64
CA TYR A 96 -0.90 -0.10 -18.07
C TYR A 96 0.24 0.68 -17.39
N PRO A 97 1.11 1.36 -18.16
CA PRO A 97 2.13 2.21 -17.58
C PRO A 97 1.51 3.43 -16.91
N GLY A 98 2.19 3.96 -15.90
CA GLY A 98 1.70 5.10 -15.15
C GLY A 98 2.70 5.65 -14.15
N THR A 99 2.22 6.56 -13.32
CA THR A 99 2.98 7.12 -12.20
C THR A 99 2.18 7.05 -10.91
N LEU A 100 2.88 6.78 -9.80
CA LEU A 100 2.34 6.93 -8.45
C LEU A 100 3.05 8.08 -7.75
N ILE A 101 2.27 8.92 -7.07
CA ILE A 101 2.76 10.04 -6.27
C ILE A 101 2.17 9.93 -4.86
N PHE A 102 3.04 9.94 -3.85
CA PHE A 102 2.62 10.09 -2.45
C PHE A 102 2.40 11.56 -2.12
N LYS A 103 1.16 11.94 -1.82
CA LYS A 103 0.83 13.27 -1.29
C LYS A 103 0.83 13.25 0.23
N HIS A 104 1.25 14.37 0.83
CA HIS A 104 1.30 14.52 2.28
C HIS A 104 -0.07 14.87 2.84
N GLY A 105 -0.52 14.13 3.86
CA GLY A 105 -1.66 14.54 4.67
C GLY A 105 -1.27 15.61 5.68
N ARG A 106 -2.27 16.32 6.22
CA ARG A 106 -2.05 17.40 7.20
C ARG A 106 -1.50 16.91 8.55
N ASN A 107 -1.68 15.61 8.85
CA ASN A 107 -1.25 14.99 10.10
C ASN A 107 -0.37 13.79 9.78
N GLY A 108 0.89 13.82 10.21
CA GLY A 108 1.74 12.64 10.47
C GLY A 108 1.48 11.41 9.60
N HIS A 109 0.59 10.57 10.07
CA HIS A 109 0.40 9.22 9.56
C HIS A 109 -0.65 9.10 8.43
N ASN A 110 -1.25 10.20 8.00
CA ASN A 110 -2.24 10.22 6.92
C ASN A 110 -1.60 10.78 5.64
N GLY A 111 -2.03 10.26 4.50
CA GLY A 111 -1.66 10.80 3.20
C GLY A 111 -2.59 10.31 2.11
N GLU A 112 -2.25 10.65 0.88
CA GLU A 112 -2.99 10.20 -0.30
C GLU A 112 -2.02 9.57 -1.29
N ILE A 113 -2.49 8.54 -1.99
CA ILE A 113 -1.80 7.97 -3.15
C ILE A 113 -2.55 8.40 -4.39
N GLU A 114 -1.88 9.19 -5.22
CA GLU A 114 -2.36 9.48 -6.56
C GLU A 114 -1.73 8.50 -7.55
N ILE A 115 -2.55 7.89 -8.40
CA ILE A 115 -2.09 7.06 -9.52
C ILE A 115 -2.64 7.62 -10.83
N GLN A 116 -1.73 7.97 -11.73
CA GLN A 116 -2.04 8.35 -13.11
C GLN A 116 -1.64 7.20 -14.03
N LEU A 117 -2.57 6.64 -14.79
CA LEU A 117 -2.25 5.63 -15.82
C LEU A 117 -2.35 6.24 -17.21
N SER A 118 -1.58 5.71 -18.17
CA SER A 118 -1.64 6.15 -19.57
C SER A 118 -2.93 5.79 -20.28
N GLU A 119 -3.67 4.80 -19.75
CA GLU A 119 -4.91 4.30 -20.33
C GLU A 119 -6.04 4.31 -19.31
N SER A 120 -7.22 4.70 -19.78
CA SER A 120 -8.46 4.65 -19.01
C SER A 120 -9.08 3.26 -19.09
N GLY A 121 -8.77 2.41 -18.10
CA GLY A 121 -9.43 1.13 -17.92
C GLY A 121 -10.77 1.25 -17.20
N ALA A 122 -11.59 0.19 -17.22
CA ALA A 122 -12.90 0.15 -16.56
C ALA A 122 -12.83 0.62 -15.09
N CYS A 123 -11.77 0.24 -14.37
CA CYS A 123 -11.50 0.66 -13.00
C CYS A 123 -11.41 2.18 -12.79
N GLN A 124 -10.92 2.96 -13.76
CA GLN A 124 -10.84 4.42 -13.62
C GLN A 124 -12.20 5.11 -13.67
N ASN A 125 -13.21 4.47 -14.28
CA ASN A 125 -14.58 5.00 -14.28
C ASN A 125 -15.26 4.87 -12.91
N PHE A 126 -14.78 3.97 -12.07
CA PHE A 126 -15.33 3.68 -10.74
C PHE A 126 -14.48 4.24 -9.61
N MET A 127 -13.18 4.35 -9.82
CA MET A 127 -12.23 4.84 -8.84
C MET A 127 -11.37 5.91 -9.49
N ASP A 128 -11.56 7.16 -9.07
CA ASP A 128 -10.75 8.28 -9.53
C ASP A 128 -9.36 8.24 -8.85
N LEU A 129 -8.53 7.32 -9.34
CA LEU A 129 -7.15 7.13 -8.93
C LEU A 129 -6.31 8.42 -9.05
N ALA A 130 -6.70 9.33 -9.95
CA ALA A 130 -6.01 10.59 -10.20
C ALA A 130 -6.36 11.68 -9.18
N ARG A 131 -7.49 11.59 -8.47
CA ARG A 131 -7.79 12.50 -7.34
C ARG A 131 -6.95 12.20 -6.11
N GLY A 132 -6.53 10.96 -5.94
CA GLY A 132 -5.80 10.49 -4.78
C GLY A 132 -6.69 9.69 -3.84
N ILE A 133 -6.18 8.55 -3.37
CA ILE A 133 -6.86 7.69 -2.41
C ILE A 133 -6.28 7.97 -1.03
N PRO A 134 -7.10 8.40 -0.05
CA PRO A 134 -6.64 8.60 1.31
C PRO A 134 -6.24 7.25 1.93
N PHE A 135 -5.17 7.27 2.73
CA PHE A 135 -4.77 6.13 3.53
C PHE A 135 -4.10 6.59 4.82
N SER A 136 -4.12 5.71 5.83
CA SER A 136 -3.49 5.96 7.14
C SER A 136 -2.53 4.84 7.50
N LEU A 137 -1.28 5.20 7.81
CA LEU A 137 -0.20 4.27 8.17
C LEU A 137 -0.40 3.58 9.54
N GLU A 138 -1.37 4.02 10.35
CA GLU A 138 -1.60 3.49 11.71
C GLU A 138 -2.33 2.13 11.72
N LYS A 139 -3.18 1.85 10.73
CA LYS A 139 -4.07 0.68 10.69
C LYS A 139 -3.43 -0.54 10.00
N LYS A 140 -2.25 -0.99 10.47
CA LYS A 140 -1.44 -2.00 9.78
C LYS A 140 -1.90 -3.45 9.97
N VAL A 141 -1.88 -4.21 8.88
CA VAL A 141 -1.79 -5.69 8.87
C VAL A 141 -0.50 -6.07 8.15
N THR A 142 0.39 -6.82 8.79
CA THR A 142 1.75 -7.07 8.24
C THR A 142 1.73 -8.11 7.12
N TYR A 143 2.20 -7.70 5.94
CA TYR A 143 2.53 -8.59 4.82
C TYR A 143 3.97 -8.33 4.39
N LYS A 144 4.64 -9.27 3.72
CA LYS A 144 6.01 -9.02 3.22
C LYS A 144 5.98 -8.30 1.88
N LYS A 145 5.27 -8.89 0.90
CA LYS A 145 5.16 -8.40 -0.47
C LYS A 145 3.81 -8.80 -1.09
N PHE A 146 3.25 -7.97 -1.96
CA PHE A 146 2.09 -8.31 -2.79
C PHE A 146 2.50 -8.67 -4.22
N SER A 147 1.73 -9.57 -4.84
CA SER A 147 1.94 -10.04 -6.21
C SER A 147 0.62 -10.46 -6.86
N MET A 148 0.61 -10.55 -8.19
CA MET A 148 -0.48 -11.14 -8.98
C MET A 148 -0.03 -12.41 -9.70
N ILE A 149 -0.94 -13.37 -9.88
CA ILE A 149 -0.72 -14.54 -10.73
C ILE A 149 -0.76 -14.11 -12.20
N ARG A 150 0.31 -14.40 -12.94
CA ARG A 150 0.40 -14.10 -14.38
C ARG A 150 0.08 -15.28 -15.28
N SER A 151 0.29 -16.49 -14.79
CA SER A 151 0.05 -17.70 -15.56
C SER A 151 -1.44 -17.98 -15.63
N LYS A 152 -1.97 -18.41 -16.78
CA LYS A 152 -3.37 -18.83 -16.94
C LYS A 152 -3.83 -19.77 -15.82
N LYS A 153 -2.92 -20.66 -15.40
CA LYS A 153 -3.08 -21.56 -14.26
C LYS A 153 -1.74 -21.75 -13.58
N ALA A 154 -1.66 -21.43 -12.29
CA ALA A 154 -0.49 -21.65 -11.46
C ALA A 154 -0.76 -22.80 -10.48
N ILE A 155 0.01 -23.88 -10.56
CA ILE A 155 -0.19 -25.03 -9.66
C ILE A 155 0.32 -24.66 -8.26
N ALA A 156 -0.51 -24.94 -7.25
CA ALA A 156 -0.20 -24.72 -5.85
C ALA A 156 0.27 -26.03 -5.20
N TYR A 157 1.32 -25.95 -4.40
CA TYR A 157 2.00 -27.09 -3.77
C TYR A 157 2.01 -26.95 -2.25
N THR A 158 2.06 -28.08 -1.54
CA THR A 158 2.17 -28.09 -0.07
C THR A 158 3.57 -27.73 0.42
N ASP A 159 4.59 -27.99 -0.39
CA ASP A 159 6.00 -27.82 -0.06
C ASP A 159 6.78 -27.13 -1.18
N SER A 160 7.96 -26.61 -0.82
CA SER A 160 8.84 -25.89 -1.75
C SER A 160 9.58 -26.79 -2.74
N LEU A 161 9.52 -28.11 -2.55
CA LEU A 161 10.08 -29.11 -3.45
C LEU A 161 9.13 -29.46 -4.60
N ILE A 162 7.91 -28.89 -4.62
CA ILE A 162 6.94 -29.05 -5.71
C ILE A 162 6.51 -30.53 -5.84
N THR A 163 6.50 -31.27 -4.72
CA THR A 163 6.23 -32.72 -4.75
C THR A 163 4.74 -33.03 -4.73
N ASN A 164 3.97 -32.32 -3.88
CA ASN A 164 2.56 -32.61 -3.66
C ASN A 164 1.66 -31.42 -4.04
N LYS A 165 0.69 -31.67 -4.92
CA LYS A 165 -0.28 -30.67 -5.38
C LYS A 165 -1.34 -30.42 -4.31
N LYS A 166 -1.61 -29.15 -4.02
CA LYS A 166 -2.63 -28.67 -3.08
C LYS A 166 -3.85 -28.06 -3.79
N GLY A 167 -3.65 -27.54 -5.00
CA GLY A 167 -4.69 -26.85 -5.76
C GLY A 167 -4.08 -26.05 -6.90
N TYR A 168 -4.71 -24.95 -7.27
CA TYR A 168 -4.18 -24.01 -8.24
C TYR A 168 -4.74 -22.61 -7.99
N PHE A 169 -4.05 -21.62 -8.54
CA PHE A 169 -4.53 -20.27 -8.73
C PHE A 169 -4.79 -20.02 -10.21
N VAL A 170 -5.62 -19.04 -10.51
CA VAL A 170 -5.90 -18.58 -11.87
C VAL A 170 -5.24 -17.23 -12.12
N GLN A 171 -5.04 -16.90 -13.40
CA GLN A 171 -4.51 -15.60 -13.79
C GLN A 171 -5.36 -14.46 -13.21
N GLY A 172 -4.69 -13.44 -12.67
CA GLY A 172 -5.35 -12.30 -12.03
C GLY A 172 -5.52 -12.45 -10.52
N ASP A 173 -5.41 -13.66 -9.95
CA ASP A 173 -5.49 -13.84 -8.50
C ASP A 173 -4.41 -13.00 -7.79
N PHE A 174 -4.81 -12.27 -6.75
CA PHE A 174 -3.88 -11.54 -5.91
C PHE A 174 -3.42 -12.36 -4.72
N VAL A 175 -2.12 -12.29 -4.44
CA VAL A 175 -1.49 -13.02 -3.34
C VAL A 175 -0.56 -12.13 -2.54
N SER A 176 -0.41 -12.44 -1.26
CA SER A 176 0.73 -11.97 -0.48
C SER A 176 1.82 -13.04 -0.47
N VAL A 177 3.06 -12.64 -0.72
CA VAL A 177 4.24 -13.49 -0.54
C VAL A 177 4.62 -13.46 0.93
N ILE A 178 4.66 -14.62 1.58
CA ILE A 178 5.07 -14.77 2.98
C ILE A 178 6.58 -15.00 3.06
N THR A 179 7.08 -15.97 2.29
CA THR A 179 8.49 -16.31 2.17
C THR A 179 8.79 -16.83 0.77
N GLU A 180 10.06 -16.96 0.42
CA GLU A 180 10.49 -17.40 -0.90
C GLU A 180 11.86 -18.09 -0.82
N ASN A 181 12.12 -18.95 -1.80
CA ASN A 181 13.44 -19.52 -2.06
C ASN A 181 13.89 -19.13 -3.47
N LYS A 182 14.86 -19.84 -4.06
CA LYS A 182 15.36 -19.53 -5.41
C LYS A 182 14.27 -19.63 -6.49
N ASN A 183 13.38 -20.62 -6.41
CA ASN A 183 12.47 -20.98 -7.49
C ASN A 183 10.98 -20.76 -7.16
N CYS A 184 10.64 -20.70 -5.88
CA CYS A 184 9.26 -20.69 -5.40
C CYS A 184 9.01 -19.60 -4.37
N CYS A 185 7.75 -19.17 -4.31
CA CYS A 185 7.20 -18.33 -3.25
C CYS A 185 6.17 -19.14 -2.44
N TYR A 186 6.23 -19.03 -1.13
CA TYR A 186 5.13 -19.41 -0.26
C TYR A 186 4.18 -18.23 -0.15
N VAL A 187 2.96 -18.41 -0.62
CA VAL A 187 1.98 -17.33 -0.80
C VAL A 187 0.69 -17.60 -0.03
N GLN A 188 -0.04 -16.54 0.26
CA GLN A 188 -1.40 -16.56 0.80
C GLN A 188 -2.34 -15.91 -0.22
N TYR A 189 -3.45 -16.60 -0.51
CA TYR A 189 -4.50 -16.03 -1.35
C TYR A 189 -5.23 -14.92 -0.59
N LEU A 190 -5.39 -13.74 -1.20
CA LEU A 190 -6.03 -12.62 -0.51
C LEU A 190 -7.54 -12.79 -0.35
N GLU A 191 -8.23 -13.36 -1.34
CA GLU A 191 -9.69 -13.61 -1.24
C GLU A 191 -10.03 -14.79 -0.31
N LYS A 192 -9.09 -15.73 -0.15
CA LYS A 192 -9.23 -16.86 0.78
C LYS A 192 -7.96 -17.01 1.63
N PRO A 193 -7.81 -16.20 2.70
CA PRO A 193 -6.60 -16.17 3.53
C PRO A 193 -6.20 -17.51 4.17
N SER A 194 -7.13 -18.47 4.29
CA SER A 194 -6.86 -19.83 4.76
C SER A 194 -6.11 -20.69 3.73
N PHE A 195 -6.13 -20.31 2.45
CA PHE A 195 -5.39 -20.98 1.39
C PHE A 195 -3.98 -20.41 1.26
N LYS A 196 -3.01 -21.15 1.81
CA LYS A 196 -1.58 -20.86 1.70
C LYS A 196 -0.87 -22.00 1.00
N ALA A 197 0.05 -21.71 0.08
CA ALA A 197 0.71 -22.72 -0.73
C ALA A 197 2.03 -22.22 -1.33
N TRP A 198 2.87 -23.15 -1.77
CA TRP A 198 4.04 -22.87 -2.59
C TRP A 198 3.65 -22.79 -4.06
N ILE A 199 4.16 -21.80 -4.78
CA ILE A 199 4.01 -21.64 -6.23
C ILE A 199 5.34 -21.25 -6.85
N LYS A 200 5.51 -21.47 -8.17
CA LYS A 200 6.75 -21.07 -8.87
C LYS A 200 6.78 -19.55 -9.04
N LYS A 201 7.97 -18.96 -8.89
CA LYS A 201 8.17 -17.52 -9.15
C LYS A 201 7.80 -17.11 -10.57
N SER A 202 7.99 -18.01 -11.54
CA SER A 202 7.60 -17.78 -12.94
C SER A 202 6.09 -17.55 -13.13
N ASP A 203 5.27 -17.97 -12.17
CA ASP A 203 3.82 -17.78 -12.20
C ASP A 203 3.37 -16.44 -11.59
N LEU A 204 4.31 -15.62 -11.11
CA LEU A 204 4.06 -14.36 -10.45
C LEU A 204 4.58 -13.15 -11.23
N ILE A 205 3.92 -12.01 -11.03
CA ILE A 205 4.47 -10.69 -11.36
C ILE A 205 5.23 -10.17 -10.13
N LEU A 206 6.55 -10.35 -10.13
CA LEU A 206 7.45 -9.96 -9.04
C LEU A 206 8.26 -8.71 -9.34
#